data_AF-A0A7J2JMM2-F1
#
_entry.id   AF-A0A7J2JMM2-F1
#
_cell.length_a   1.000
_cell.length_b   1.000
_cell.length_c   1.000
_cell.angle_alpha   90.00
_cell.angle_beta   90.00
_cell.angle_gamma   90.00
#
_symmetry.space_group_name_H-M   'P 1'
#
loop_
_entity.id
_entity.type
_entity.pdbx_description
1 polymer ?
#
loop_
_entity_poly.entity_id
_entity_poly.type
_entity_poly.pdbx_seq_one_letter_code
_entity_poly.pdbx_strand_id
1 'polypeptide(L)' 'MFPIRCFTCGSVIGDKWEEFSRRVMAGEEPGKVLDSLGITRYCCRRMFISHIDLAELELSFTPVMER' A
#
# COMPACT_ATOMS: atom_id res chain seq x y z
N MET A 1 6.71 -1.80 -2.46
CA MET A 1 6.14 -1.65 -3.83
C MET A 1 4.65 -2.01 -3.87
N PHE A 2 3.76 -1.08 -4.23
CA PHE A 2 2.29 -1.23 -4.19
C PHE A 2 1.66 -1.08 -5.60
N PRO A 3 0.56 -1.81 -5.94
CA PRO A 3 -0.06 -1.69 -7.26
C PRO A 3 -0.60 -0.28 -7.54
N ILE A 4 -0.30 0.25 -8.73
CA ILE A 4 -0.74 1.60 -9.15
C ILE A 4 -2.27 1.68 -9.25
N ARG A 5 -2.91 0.61 -9.73
CA ARG A 5 -4.36 0.47 -9.88
C ARG A 5 -4.85 -0.80 -9.21
N CYS A 6 -6.10 -0.80 -8.77
CA CYS A 6 -6.73 -2.01 -8.22
C CYS A 6 -6.98 -3.05 -9.33
N PHE A 7 -6.67 -4.31 -9.04
CA PHE A 7 -6.85 -5.43 -9.97
C PHE A 7 -8.29 -5.70 -10.42
N THR A 8 -9.29 -5.23 -9.67
CA THR A 8 -10.71 -5.46 -9.99
C THR A 8 -11.39 -4.21 -10.53
N CYS A 9 -11.32 -3.10 -9.79
CA CYS A 9 -12.05 -1.87 -10.12
C CYS A 9 -11.27 -0.96 -11.09
N GLY A 10 -9.97 -1.17 -11.26
CA GLY A 10 -9.11 -0.31 -12.09
C GLY A 10 -8.88 1.10 -11.54
N SER A 11 -9.45 1.45 -10.37
CA SER A 11 -9.23 2.75 -9.74
C SER A 11 -7.77 2.94 -9.38
N VAL A 12 -7.28 4.18 -9.49
CA VAL A 12 -5.94 4.56 -9.02
C VAL A 12 -5.91 4.50 -7.50
N ILE A 13 -4.94 3.75 -6.97
CA ILE A 13 -4.77 3.52 -5.52
C ILE A 13 -3.31 3.66 -5.06
N GLY A 14 -2.34 3.68 -5.98
CA GLY A 14 -0.92 3.70 -5.64
C GLY A 14 -0.44 4.97 -4.94
N ASP A 15 -1.10 6.10 -5.20
CA ASP A 15 -0.84 7.41 -4.60
C ASP A 15 -1.15 7.46 -3.09
N LYS A 16 -1.99 6.55 -2.59
CA LYS A 16 -2.51 6.58 -1.21
C LYS A 16 -1.80 5.62 -0.26
N TRP A 17 -0.91 4.78 -0.77
CA TRP A 17 -0.27 3.72 0.03
C TRP A 17 0.59 4.28 1.17
N GLU A 18 1.44 5.25 0.88
CA GLU A 18 2.37 5.81 1.88
C GLU A 18 1.62 6.46 3.06
N GLU A 19 0.57 7.21 2.76
CA GLU A 19 -0.27 7.85 3.78
C GLU A 19 -1.03 6.83 4.62
N PHE A 20 -1.58 5.78 3.98
CA PHE A 20 -2.23 4.68 4.69
C PHE A 20 -1.25 3.97 5.63
N SER A 21 -0.07 3.60 5.12
CA SER A 21 0.96 2.89 5.90
C SER A 21 1.42 3.72 7.10
N ARG A 22 1.70 5.01 6.91
CA ARG A 22 2.13 5.92 7.98
C ARG A 22 1.09 6.02 9.10
N ARG A 23 -0.20 6.16 8.76
CA ARG A 23 -1.28 6.29 9.75
C ARG A 23 -1.56 4.99 10.50
N VAL A 24 -1.52 3.86 9.80
CA VAL A 24 -1.67 2.54 10.43
C VAL A 24 -0.49 2.24 11.35
N MET A 25 0.75 2.58 10.95
CA MET A 25 1.94 2.46 11.82
C MET A 25 1.88 3.39 13.04
N ALA A 26 1.22 4.55 12.92
CA ALA A 26 0.95 5.44 14.05
C ALA A 26 -0.13 4.90 15.02
N GLY A 27 -0.75 3.76 14.73
CA GLY A 27 -1.75 3.11 15.58
C GLY A 27 -3.19 3.46 15.26
N GLU A 28 -3.46 4.14 14.14
CA GLU A 28 -4.84 4.36 13.68
C GLU A 28 -5.48 3.07 13.15
N GLU A 29 -6.80 2.96 13.35
CA GLU A 29 -7.55 1.78 12.89
C GLU A 29 -7.66 1.77 11.35
N PRO A 30 -7.23 0.68 10.66
CA PRO A 30 -7.13 0.65 9.21
C PRO A 30 -8.42 0.98 8.46
N GLY A 31 -9.58 0.58 8.98
CA GLY A 31 -10.88 0.87 8.40
C GLY A 31 -11.17 2.36 8.30
N LYS A 32 -10.97 3.08 9.42
CA LYS A 32 -11.13 4.56 9.47
C LYS A 32 -10.17 5.29 8.56
N VAL A 33 -8.92 4.82 8.46
CA VAL A 33 -7.93 5.42 7.54
C VAL A 33 -8.41 5.26 6.10
N LEU A 34 -8.86 4.05 5.70
CA LEU A 34 -9.40 3.80 4.36
C LEU A 34 -10.66 4.63 4.05
N ASP A 35 -11.52 4.84 5.05
CA ASP A 35 -12.69 5.70 4.94
C ASP A 35 -12.30 7.16 4.70
N SER A 36 -11.34 7.68 5.46
CA SER A 36 -10.84 9.04 5.32
C SER A 36 -10.12 9.30 3.98
N LEU A 37 -9.50 8.27 3.40
CA LEU A 37 -8.85 8.31 2.08
C LEU A 37 -9.86 8.16 0.91
N GLY A 38 -11.16 8.04 1.22
CA GLY A 38 -12.25 7.93 0.25
C GLY A 38 -12.31 6.58 -0.48
N ILE A 39 -11.69 5.54 0.07
CA ILE A 39 -11.65 4.22 -0.56
C ILE A 39 -12.86 3.43 -0.09
N THR A 40 -14.01 3.56 -0.74
CA THR A 40 -15.27 2.92 -0.29
C THR A 40 -15.40 1.47 -0.72
N ARG A 41 -14.96 1.12 -1.94
CA ARG A 41 -15.17 -0.20 -2.54
C ARG A 41 -14.28 -1.27 -1.90
N TYR A 42 -14.89 -2.38 -1.49
CA TYR A 42 -14.19 -3.53 -0.87
C TYR A 42 -13.05 -4.08 -1.73
N CYS A 43 -13.22 -4.11 -3.05
CA CYS A 43 -12.22 -4.64 -3.98
C CYS A 43 -10.94 -3.80 -4.03
N CYS A 44 -11.08 -2.49 -3.81
CA CYS A 44 -9.95 -1.57 -3.76
C CYS A 44 -9.37 -1.57 -2.32
N ARG A 45 -10.18 -1.75 -1.26
CA ARG A 45 -9.71 -1.90 0.15
C ARG A 45 -8.85 -3.14 0.41
N ARG A 46 -9.21 -4.30 -0.16
CA ARG A 46 -8.41 -5.53 0.02
C ARG A 46 -6.95 -5.37 -0.43
N MET A 47 -6.68 -4.46 -1.36
CA MET A 47 -5.32 -4.17 -1.82
C MET A 47 -4.47 -3.56 -0.72
N PHE A 48 -5.06 -2.75 0.17
CA PHE A 48 -4.32 -2.15 1.29
C PHE A 48 -4.15 -3.10 2.46
N ILE A 49 -5.20 -3.86 2.80
CA ILE A 49 -5.21 -4.74 3.98
C ILE A 49 -4.28 -5.94 3.80
N SER A 50 -4.21 -6.49 2.58
CA SER A 50 -3.43 -7.70 2.28
C SER A 50 -2.05 -7.41 1.69
N HIS A 51 -1.65 -6.15 1.58
CA HIS A 51 -0.34 -5.80 1.04
C HIS A 51 0.77 -6.06 2.06
N ILE A 52 1.86 -6.65 1.59
CA ILE A 52 3.10 -6.84 2.35
C ILE A 52 4.20 -6.21 1.49
N ASP A 53 4.92 -5.25 2.07
CA ASP A 53 6.04 -4.64 1.39
C ASP A 53 7.33 -5.44 1.64
N LEU A 54 7.81 -6.12 0.59
CA LEU A 54 9.06 -6.88 0.61
C LEU A 54 10.20 -6.16 -0.11
N ALA A 55 9.98 -4.93 -0.59
CA ALA A 55 10.96 -4.23 -1.41
C ALA A 55 12.29 -4.00 -0.67
N GLU A 56 12.22 -3.57 0.60
CA GLU A 56 13.42 -3.36 1.43
C GLU A 56 14.22 -4.65 1.64
N LEU A 57 13.50 -5.78 1.83
CA LEU A 57 14.12 -7.08 1.99
C LEU A 57 14.84 -7.50 0.71
N GLU A 58 14.21 -7.32 -0.46
CA GLU A 58 14.80 -7.66 -1.75
C GLU A 58 16.05 -6.81 -2.05
N LEU A 59 16.00 -5.51 -1.74
CA LEU A 59 17.14 -4.60 -1.91
C LEU A 59 18.33 -5.00 -1.03
N SER A 60 18.11 -5.57 0.15
CA SER A 60 19.19 -6.00 1.05
C SER A 60 20.06 -7.14 0.49
N PHE A 61 19.53 -7.95 -0.42
CA PHE A 61 20.26 -9.09 -1.01
C PHE A 61 20.91 -8.77 -2.35
N THR A 62 20.48 -7.70 -3.01
CA THR A 62 21.02 -7.35 -4.32
C THR A 62 22.41 -6.76 -4.10
N PRO A 63 23.49 -7.34 -4.65
CA PRO A 63 24.78 -6.67 -4.63
C PRO A 63 24.57 -5.36 -5.39
N VAL A 64 24.66 -4.24 -4.70
CA VAL A 64 24.74 -2.94 -5.36
C VAL A 64 25.99 -3.06 -6.23
N MET A 65 25.77 -3.22 -7.54
CA MET A 65 26.83 -3.15 -8.51
C MET A 65 27.29 -1.69 -8.48
N GLU A 66 28.21 -1.41 -7.56
CA GLU A 66 29.00 -0.18 -7.52
C GLU A 66 29.60 -0.04 -8.92
N ARG A 67 29.11 0.93 -9.68
CA ARG A 67 29.73 1.35 -10.94
C ARG A 67 30.88 2.29 -10.63
#